data_AF-A0A937SWR9-F1
#
_entry.id   AF-A0A937SWR9-F1
#
_cell.length_a   1.000
_cell.length_b   1.000
_cell.length_c   1.000
_cell.angle_alpha   90.00
_cell.angle_beta   90.00
_cell.angle_gamma   90.00
#
_symmetry.space_group_name_H-M   'P 1'
#
loop_
_entity.id
_entity.type
_entity.pdbx_description
1 polymer ?
#
loop_
_entity_poly.entity_id
_entity_poly.type
_entity_poly.pdbx_seq_one_letter_code
_entity_poly.pdbx_strand_id
1 'polypeptide(L)'
;MTLRTKHKLTSLTTRNALIQVEISIVLLAIIPSLSLFYLGTVVDKNSPYFSVGTLLLIGLLTAAVAAPGFVILRKYPKNIMKLRYYITDISKGTLPDKIELEDAQTSDDLQYIENHFNHVLEKMKQRIASAEKQFETERTLRETVEQQQETLIEAERHRTMVQTIGAACHHIGQPAAVLQLRMDLLQNLASNEQEREEIEGCIKSVTQITDILQQLQRVSEFRTVPYIHTENTPGDEILAFDSNDPIEKPTEPS
;
A
#
# COMPACT_ATOMS: atom_id res chain seq x y z
N MET A 1 -2.69 15.82 19.31
CA MET A 1 -3.67 15.83 20.42
C MET A 1 -4.91 16.57 19.93
N THR A 2 -5.82 15.87 19.24
CA THR A 2 -7.04 16.46 18.66
C THR A 2 -8.24 15.62 19.09
N LEU A 3 -9.11 16.26 19.87
CA LEU A 3 -10.24 15.69 20.58
C LEU A 3 -11.39 15.32 19.61
N ARG A 4 -11.52 14.01 19.39
CA ARG A 4 -12.75 13.19 19.41
C ARG A 4 -14.09 13.95 19.52
N THR A 5 -14.59 14.48 18.40
CA THR A 5 -15.99 14.90 18.19
C THR A 5 -16.67 14.02 17.14
N LYS A 6 -16.82 12.71 17.42
CA LYS A 6 -17.62 11.79 16.60
C LYS A 6 -18.44 10.87 17.49
N HIS A 7 -19.61 11.30 17.97
CA HIS A 7 -20.57 10.35 18.58
C HIS A 7 -22.04 10.80 18.71
N LYS A 8 -22.58 11.66 17.81
CA LYS A 8 -24.03 12.01 17.86
C LYS A 8 -24.87 11.69 16.62
N LEU A 9 -24.27 11.24 15.52
CA LEU A 9 -25.02 10.97 14.27
C LEU A 9 -25.53 9.53 14.14
N THR A 10 -25.16 8.61 15.05
CA THR A 10 -25.74 7.26 15.13
C THR A 10 -27.15 7.23 15.76
N SER A 11 -27.74 8.39 16.04
CA SER A 11 -28.87 8.55 16.96
C SER A 11 -30.27 8.54 16.33
N LEU A 12 -30.43 8.71 15.02
CA LEU A 12 -31.79 8.91 14.45
C LEU A 12 -32.41 7.62 13.91
N THR A 13 -31.71 6.88 13.05
CA THR A 13 -32.22 5.58 12.55
C THR A 13 -32.28 4.51 13.63
N THR A 14 -31.46 4.63 14.68
CA THR A 14 -31.49 3.72 15.84
C THR A 14 -32.68 4.01 16.74
N ARG A 15 -32.97 5.29 16.97
CA ARG A 15 -34.21 5.71 17.66
C ARG A 15 -35.45 5.31 16.90
N ASN A 16 -35.48 5.48 15.58
CA ASN A 16 -36.66 5.11 14.78
C ASN A 16 -36.96 3.61 14.86
N ALA A 17 -35.93 2.75 14.85
CA ALA A 17 -36.13 1.31 15.01
C ALA A 17 -36.66 0.93 16.40
N LEU A 18 -36.14 1.56 17.47
CA LEU A 18 -36.65 1.35 18.83
C LEU A 18 -38.09 1.83 18.98
N ILE A 19 -38.41 3.00 18.42
CA ILE A 19 -39.77 3.55 18.42
C ILE A 19 -40.71 2.63 17.64
N GLN A 20 -40.30 2.09 16.48
CA GLN A 20 -41.11 1.13 15.71
C GLN A 20 -41.38 -0.15 16.49
N VAL A 21 -40.36 -0.71 17.14
CA VAL A 21 -40.51 -1.89 18.01
C VAL A 21 -41.45 -1.60 19.18
N GLU A 22 -41.28 -0.44 19.82
CA GLU A 22 -42.13 -0.01 20.93
C GLU A 22 -43.59 0.13 20.48
N ILE A 23 -43.83 0.75 19.32
CA ILE A 23 -45.16 0.84 18.70
C ILE A 23 -45.72 -0.55 18.38
N SER A 24 -44.92 -1.46 17.83
CA SER A 24 -45.37 -2.84 17.54
C SER A 24 -45.74 -3.61 18.80
N ILE A 25 -44.96 -3.49 19.87
CA ILE A 25 -45.27 -4.10 21.18
C ILE A 25 -46.56 -3.52 21.73
N VAL A 26 -46.72 -2.20 21.68
CA VAL A 26 -47.94 -1.50 22.14
C VAL A 26 -49.15 -1.95 21.32
N LEU A 27 -49.06 -1.99 19.99
CA LEU A 27 -50.15 -2.45 19.12
C LEU A 27 -50.52 -3.91 19.39
N LEU A 28 -49.54 -4.77 19.63
CA LEU A 28 -49.77 -6.19 19.90
C LEU A 28 -50.38 -6.44 21.29
N ALA A 29 -50.22 -5.50 22.23
CA ALA A 29 -50.92 -5.49 23.50
C ALA A 29 -52.33 -4.88 23.41
N ILE A 30 -52.52 -3.87 22.54
CA ILE A 30 -53.80 -3.17 22.35
C ILE A 30 -54.84 -4.09 21.71
N ILE A 31 -54.48 -4.88 20.70
CA ILE A 31 -55.46 -5.75 19.99
C ILE A 31 -56.13 -6.75 20.95
N PRO A 32 -55.40 -7.54 21.76
CA PRO A 32 -56.01 -8.43 22.75
C PRO A 32 -56.82 -7.68 23.81
N SER A 33 -56.35 -6.51 24.24
CA SER A 33 -57.06 -5.68 25.22
C SER A 33 -58.39 -5.14 24.67
N LEU A 34 -58.42 -4.72 23.40
CA LEU A 34 -59.64 -4.28 22.73
C LEU A 34 -60.58 -5.45 22.47
N SER A 35 -60.06 -6.63 22.12
CA SER A 35 -60.87 -7.85 21.99
C SER A 35 -61.53 -8.23 23.31
N LEU A 36 -60.79 -8.16 24.43
CA LEU A 36 -61.33 -8.38 25.78
C LEU A 36 -62.41 -7.36 26.16
N PHE A 37 -62.16 -6.07 25.90
CA PHE A 37 -63.11 -4.99 26.19
C PHE A 37 -64.39 -5.11 25.35
N TYR A 38 -64.24 -5.38 24.05
CA TYR A 38 -65.37 -5.63 23.15
C TYR A 38 -66.21 -6.82 23.64
N LEU A 39 -65.57 -7.92 24.03
CA LEU A 39 -66.28 -9.08 24.57
C LEU A 39 -67.06 -8.74 25.85
N GLY A 40 -66.46 -7.98 26.77
CA GLY A 40 -67.13 -7.52 27.99
C GLY A 40 -68.36 -6.65 27.71
N THR A 41 -68.25 -5.69 26.79
CA THR A 41 -69.36 -4.77 26.45
C THR A 41 -70.51 -5.45 25.68
N VAL A 42 -70.21 -6.45 24.84
CA VAL A 42 -71.23 -7.23 24.12
C VAL A 42 -71.97 -8.18 25.06
N VAL A 43 -71.29 -8.74 26.05
CA VAL A 43 -71.86 -9.68 27.02
C VAL A 43 -72.84 -9.00 27.99
N ASP A 44 -72.57 -7.75 28.39
CA ASP A 44 -73.34 -7.03 29.41
C ASP A 44 -74.77 -6.64 28.97
N LYS A 45 -75.09 -6.69 27.67
CA LYS A 45 -76.34 -6.11 27.16
C LYS A 45 -77.50 -7.05 26.88
N ASN A 46 -77.36 -8.38 26.78
CA ASN A 46 -78.54 -9.22 26.44
C ASN A 46 -78.43 -10.76 26.61
N SER A 47 -77.41 -11.34 27.25
CA SER A 47 -77.28 -12.81 27.31
C SER A 47 -77.35 -13.35 28.75
N PRO A 48 -78.41 -14.09 29.15
CA PRO A 48 -78.49 -14.77 30.44
C PRO A 48 -77.52 -15.96 30.58
N TYR A 49 -76.67 -16.24 29.58
CA TYR A 49 -75.79 -17.41 29.52
C TYR A 49 -74.31 -17.12 29.86
N PHE A 50 -73.93 -15.86 30.10
CA PHE A 50 -72.55 -15.52 30.43
C PHE A 50 -72.37 -15.34 31.94
N SER A 51 -71.75 -16.33 32.59
CA SER A 51 -71.35 -16.23 33.99
C SER A 51 -70.03 -15.47 34.11
N VAL A 52 -69.78 -14.82 35.26
CA VAL A 52 -68.49 -14.16 35.55
C VAL A 52 -67.30 -15.11 35.34
N GLY A 53 -67.50 -16.41 35.52
CA GLY A 53 -66.50 -17.45 35.28
C GLY A 53 -66.02 -17.51 33.83
N THR A 54 -66.90 -17.33 32.83
CA THR A 54 -66.48 -17.37 31.42
C THR A 54 -65.64 -16.15 31.02
N LEU A 55 -65.92 -14.96 31.59
CA LEU A 55 -65.09 -13.78 31.39
C LEU A 55 -63.68 -13.95 31.97
N LEU A 56 -63.57 -14.49 33.19
CA LEU A 56 -62.27 -14.78 33.79
C LEU A 56 -61.47 -15.82 33.00
N LEU A 57 -62.15 -16.87 32.49
CA LEU A 57 -61.52 -17.87 31.64
C LEU A 57 -60.94 -17.24 30.36
N ILE A 58 -61.70 -16.38 29.68
CA ILE A 58 -61.25 -15.70 28.45
C ILE A 58 -60.10 -14.73 28.74
N GLY A 59 -60.16 -13.99 29.85
CA GLY A 59 -59.07 -13.13 30.31
C GLY A 59 -57.79 -13.92 30.58
N LEU A 60 -57.91 -15.05 31.28
CA LEU A 60 -56.79 -15.94 31.57
C LEU A 60 -56.19 -16.55 30.30
N LEU A 61 -57.02 -17.02 29.37
CA LEU A 61 -56.55 -17.55 28.08
C LEU A 61 -55.85 -16.47 27.24
N THR A 62 -56.38 -15.25 27.25
CA THR A 62 -55.79 -14.13 26.52
C THR A 62 -54.44 -13.73 27.13
N ALA A 63 -54.35 -13.65 28.46
CA ALA A 63 -53.09 -13.40 29.17
C ALA A 63 -52.06 -14.52 28.93
N ALA A 64 -52.51 -15.78 28.92
CA ALA A 64 -51.66 -16.95 28.65
C ALA A 64 -51.07 -16.95 27.24
N VAL A 65 -51.77 -16.41 26.24
CA VAL A 65 -51.26 -16.23 24.86
C VAL A 65 -50.41 -14.95 24.72
N ALA A 66 -50.81 -13.86 25.38
CA ALA A 66 -50.11 -12.58 25.29
C ALA A 66 -48.73 -12.61 25.98
N ALA A 67 -48.58 -13.31 27.10
CA ALA A 67 -47.32 -13.35 27.83
C ALA A 67 -46.15 -13.97 27.02
N PRO A 68 -46.28 -15.14 26.38
CA PRO A 68 -45.26 -15.68 25.48
C PRO A 68 -44.96 -14.74 24.31
N GLY A 69 -46.00 -14.16 23.68
CA GLY A 69 -45.83 -13.21 22.58
C GLY A 69 -45.00 -11.98 23.00
N PHE A 70 -45.30 -11.44 24.18
CA PHE A 70 -44.56 -10.31 24.75
C PHE A 70 -43.10 -10.67 25.08
N VAL A 71 -42.86 -11.85 25.65
CA VAL A 71 -41.50 -12.33 25.96
C VAL A 71 -40.68 -12.48 24.68
N ILE A 72 -41.24 -13.11 23.64
CA ILE A 72 -40.62 -13.26 22.32
C ILE A 72 -40.30 -11.88 21.75
N LEU A 73 -41.29 -10.98 21.67
CA LEU A 73 -41.12 -9.63 21.11
C LEU A 73 -40.06 -8.79 21.83
N ARG A 74 -39.82 -9.02 23.12
CA ARG A 74 -38.79 -8.27 23.85
C ARG A 74 -37.36 -8.76 23.57
N LYS A 75 -37.17 -10.04 23.20
CA LYS A 75 -35.84 -10.63 22.95
C LYS A 75 -35.24 -10.21 21.62
N TYR A 76 -35.99 -10.30 20.52
CA TYR A 76 -35.47 -10.03 19.17
C TYR A 76 -34.90 -8.61 18.97
N PRO A 77 -35.54 -7.52 19.45
CA PRO A 77 -35.06 -6.17 19.24
C PRO A 77 -33.66 -5.92 19.80
N LYS A 78 -33.33 -6.51 20.95
CA LYS A 78 -32.01 -6.37 21.55
C LYS A 78 -30.92 -7.00 20.69
N ASN A 79 -31.17 -8.20 20.17
CA ASN A 79 -30.20 -8.90 19.33
C ASN A 79 -30.04 -8.21 17.97
N ILE A 80 -31.12 -7.70 17.39
CA ILE A 80 -31.06 -6.88 16.17
C ILE A 80 -30.19 -5.62 16.40
N MET A 81 -30.35 -4.96 17.55
CA MET A 81 -29.55 -3.80 17.91
C MET A 81 -28.06 -4.12 18.08
N LYS A 82 -27.72 -5.26 18.72
CA LYS A 82 -26.33 -5.73 18.82
C LYS A 82 -25.73 -6.05 17.45
N LEU A 83 -26.45 -6.80 16.60
CA LEU A 83 -26.02 -7.10 15.23
C LEU A 83 -25.75 -5.81 14.45
N ARG A 84 -26.66 -4.84 14.55
CA ARG A 84 -26.48 -3.54 13.91
C ARG A 84 -25.22 -2.82 14.40
N TYR A 85 -24.96 -2.85 15.70
CA TYR A 85 -23.75 -2.28 16.27
C TYR A 85 -22.50 -2.96 15.69
N TYR A 86 -22.45 -4.29 15.67
CA TYR A 86 -21.33 -5.04 15.09
C TYR A 86 -21.13 -4.74 13.60
N ILE A 87 -22.20 -4.71 12.80
CA ILE A 87 -22.14 -4.34 11.38
C ILE A 87 -21.59 -2.92 11.21
N THR A 88 -22.00 -2.00 12.09
CA THR A 88 -21.51 -0.62 12.08
C THR A 88 -20.00 -0.58 12.38
N ASP A 89 -19.52 -1.37 13.33
CA ASP A 89 -18.09 -1.42 13.65
C ASP A 89 -17.28 -2.09 12.53
N ILE A 90 -17.79 -3.16 11.92
CA ILE A 90 -17.19 -3.77 10.72
C ILE A 90 -17.09 -2.74 9.59
N SER A 91 -18.13 -1.92 9.39
CA SER A 91 -18.12 -0.87 8.35
C SER A 91 -17.12 0.26 8.61
N LYS A 92 -16.68 0.44 9.87
CA LYS A 92 -15.62 1.38 10.23
C LYS A 92 -14.22 0.77 10.12
N GLY A 93 -14.11 -0.49 9.71
CA GLY A 93 -12.83 -1.22 9.62
C GLY A 93 -12.39 -1.86 10.94
N THR A 94 -13.21 -1.86 11.98
CA THR A 94 -12.91 -2.58 13.23
C THR A 94 -13.64 -3.91 13.24
N LEU A 95 -12.90 -5.02 13.13
CA LEU A 95 -13.49 -6.36 13.23
C LEU A 95 -13.55 -6.80 14.69
N PRO A 96 -14.74 -7.11 15.23
CA PRO A 96 -14.84 -7.71 16.54
C PRO A 96 -14.25 -9.13 16.53
N ASP A 97 -13.81 -9.61 17.69
CA ASP A 97 -13.26 -10.96 17.79
C ASP A 97 -14.32 -12.04 17.62
N LYS A 98 -15.49 -11.79 18.20
CA LYS A 98 -16.65 -12.65 18.09
C LYS A 98 -17.92 -11.81 18.25
N ILE A 99 -18.98 -12.18 17.55
CA ILE A 99 -20.34 -11.71 17.77
C ILE A 99 -20.99 -12.64 18.79
N GLU A 100 -21.54 -12.04 19.83
CA GLU A 100 -22.30 -12.73 20.88
C GLU A 100 -23.69 -12.09 21.00
N LEU A 101 -24.74 -12.91 20.83
CA LEU A 101 -26.13 -12.49 20.94
C LEU A 101 -26.69 -12.89 22.31
N GLU A 102 -27.62 -12.10 22.87
CA GLU A 102 -28.31 -12.46 24.11
C GLU A 102 -29.21 -13.68 23.84
N ASP A 103 -29.26 -14.60 24.80
CA ASP A 103 -30.14 -15.78 24.76
C ASP A 103 -29.91 -16.71 23.57
N ALA A 104 -28.78 -16.62 22.86
CA ALA A 104 -28.45 -17.48 21.73
C ALA A 104 -28.52 -18.97 22.10
N GLN A 105 -28.13 -19.34 23.32
CA GLN A 105 -28.21 -20.73 23.81
C GLN A 105 -29.65 -21.25 23.99
N THR A 106 -30.64 -20.36 24.04
CA THR A 106 -32.05 -20.71 24.29
C THR A 106 -32.92 -20.65 23.04
N SER A 107 -32.34 -20.21 21.91
CA SER A 107 -33.05 -20.04 20.65
C SER A 107 -32.18 -20.52 19.50
N ASP A 108 -32.58 -21.64 18.89
CA ASP A 108 -31.87 -22.28 17.79
C ASP A 108 -31.58 -21.29 16.65
N ASP A 109 -32.55 -20.42 16.31
CA ASP A 109 -32.39 -19.40 15.27
C ASP A 109 -31.29 -18.38 15.62
N LEU A 110 -31.25 -17.89 16.86
CA LEU A 110 -30.24 -16.93 17.30
C LEU A 110 -28.85 -17.56 17.35
N GLN A 111 -28.76 -18.82 17.78
CA GLN A 111 -27.52 -19.59 17.75
C GLN A 111 -27.02 -19.76 16.32
N TYR A 112 -27.91 -20.10 15.39
CA TYR A 112 -27.58 -20.25 13.98
C TYR A 112 -27.05 -18.95 13.37
N ILE A 113 -27.73 -17.82 13.65
CA ILE A 113 -27.30 -16.49 13.22
C ILE A 113 -25.92 -16.15 13.81
N GLU A 114 -25.71 -16.35 15.11
CA GLU A 114 -24.43 -16.11 15.76
C GLU A 114 -23.29 -16.90 15.11
N ASN A 115 -23.49 -18.21 14.92
CA ASN A 115 -22.50 -19.09 14.30
C ASN A 115 -22.18 -18.66 12.87
N HIS A 116 -23.18 -18.30 12.08
CA HIS A 116 -22.98 -17.88 10.70
C HIS A 116 -22.23 -16.54 10.62
N PHE A 117 -22.59 -15.56 11.44
CA PHE A 117 -21.89 -14.28 11.50
C PHE A 117 -20.43 -14.45 11.95
N ASN A 118 -20.17 -15.31 12.93
CA ASN A 118 -18.81 -15.62 13.37
C ASN A 118 -17.99 -16.30 12.27
N HIS A 119 -18.61 -17.19 11.49
CA HIS A 119 -17.96 -17.79 10.33
C HIS A 119 -17.59 -16.74 9.26
N VAL A 120 -18.50 -15.79 8.99
CA VAL A 120 -18.22 -14.68 8.06
C VAL A 120 -17.09 -13.79 8.57
N LEU A 121 -17.09 -13.46 9.86
CA LEU A 121 -16.01 -12.68 10.48
C LEU A 121 -14.65 -13.36 10.34
N GLU A 122 -14.59 -14.67 10.60
CA GLU A 122 -13.35 -15.43 10.45
C GLU A 122 -12.85 -15.42 9.00
N LYS A 123 -13.76 -15.61 8.03
CA LYS A 123 -13.43 -15.50 6.61
C LYS A 123 -12.97 -14.10 6.20
N MET A 124 -13.57 -13.05 6.77
CA MET A 124 -13.12 -11.68 6.54
C MET A 124 -11.72 -11.44 7.13
N LYS A 125 -11.46 -11.86 8.37
CA LYS A 125 -10.13 -11.78 9.02
C LYS A 125 -9.08 -12.49 8.16
N GLN A 126 -9.37 -13.70 7.71
CA GLN A 126 -8.48 -14.47 6.84
C GLN A 126 -8.18 -13.73 5.52
N ARG A 127 -9.20 -13.12 4.88
CA ARG A 127 -9.03 -12.36 3.65
C ARG A 127 -8.23 -11.08 3.85
N ILE A 128 -8.44 -10.37 4.96
CA ILE A 128 -7.68 -9.17 5.29
C ILE A 128 -6.20 -9.51 5.50
N ALA A 129 -5.89 -10.52 6.32
CA ALA A 129 -4.52 -10.96 6.53
C ALA A 129 -3.84 -11.44 5.23
N SER A 130 -4.60 -12.09 4.34
CA SER A 130 -4.09 -12.50 3.02
C SER A 130 -3.80 -11.30 2.12
N ALA A 131 -4.67 -10.29 2.13
CA ALA A 131 -4.48 -9.06 1.36
C ALA A 131 -3.29 -8.24 1.87
N GLU A 132 -3.13 -8.12 3.18
CA GLU A 132 -1.97 -7.46 3.81
C GLU A 132 -0.66 -8.11 3.36
N LYS A 133 -0.58 -9.45 3.40
CA LYS A 133 0.58 -10.19 2.92
C LYS A 133 0.85 -9.98 1.42
N GLN A 134 -0.19 -9.87 0.61
CA GLN A 134 -0.05 -9.60 -0.82
C GLN A 134 0.52 -8.20 -1.06
N PHE A 135 0.02 -7.18 -0.34
CA PHE A 135 0.54 -5.82 -0.44
C PHE A 135 2.01 -5.71 -0.02
N GLU A 136 2.42 -6.41 1.04
CA GLU A 136 3.83 -6.48 1.44
C GLU A 136 4.69 -7.11 0.35
N THR A 137 4.24 -8.22 -0.23
CA THR A 137 4.95 -8.91 -1.31
C THR A 137 5.09 -8.00 -2.54
N GLU A 138 4.01 -7.35 -2.96
CA GLU A 138 4.02 -6.43 -4.10
C GLU A 138 4.99 -5.26 -3.89
N ARG A 139 5.02 -4.70 -2.67
CA ARG A 139 5.96 -3.64 -2.31
C ARG A 139 7.41 -4.10 -2.45
N THR A 140 7.76 -5.24 -1.87
CA THR A 140 9.15 -5.76 -1.95
C THR A 140 9.57 -6.08 -3.38
N LEU A 141 8.66 -6.59 -4.19
CA LEU A 141 8.91 -6.85 -5.61
C LEU A 141 9.18 -5.54 -6.36
N ARG A 142 8.35 -4.51 -6.12
CA ARG A 142 8.53 -3.19 -6.73
C ARG A 142 9.87 -2.56 -6.37
N GLU A 143 10.24 -2.59 -5.10
CA GLU A 143 11.55 -2.09 -4.63
C GLU A 143 12.71 -2.84 -5.31
N THR A 144 12.59 -4.16 -5.47
CA THR A 144 13.60 -4.97 -6.17
C THR A 144 13.70 -4.62 -7.66
N VAL A 145 12.55 -4.43 -8.32
CA VAL A 145 12.51 -4.06 -9.75
C VAL A 145 13.12 -2.67 -9.97
N GLU A 146 12.82 -1.70 -9.09
CA GLU A 146 13.40 -0.35 -9.16
C GLU A 146 14.94 -0.41 -9.01
N GLN A 147 15.46 -1.19 -8.05
CA GLN A 147 16.92 -1.39 -7.89
C GLN A 147 17.59 -2.05 -9.11
N GLN A 148 16.94 -3.08 -9.67
CA GLN A 148 17.45 -3.75 -10.88
C GLN A 148 17.46 -2.80 -12.07
N GLN A 149 16.43 -1.97 -12.21
CA GLN A 149 16.34 -0.99 -13.27
C GLN A 149 17.45 0.05 -13.16
N GLU A 150 17.73 0.58 -11.96
CA GLU A 150 18.83 1.52 -11.74
C GLU A 150 20.18 0.91 -12.12
N THR A 151 20.44 -0.32 -11.66
CA THR A 151 21.67 -1.06 -12.00
C THR A 151 21.83 -1.26 -13.51
N LEU A 152 20.73 -1.58 -14.21
CA LEU A 152 20.75 -1.73 -15.67
C LEU A 152 21.00 -0.41 -16.40
N ILE A 153 20.39 0.68 -15.92
CA ILE A 153 20.60 2.02 -16.48
C ILE A 153 22.07 2.44 -16.32
N GLU A 154 22.67 2.20 -15.16
CA GLU A 154 24.09 2.48 -14.91
C GLU A 154 25.00 1.65 -15.82
N ALA A 155 24.73 0.35 -15.94
CA ALA A 155 25.48 -0.53 -16.83
C ALA A 155 25.39 -0.07 -18.30
N GLU A 156 24.20 0.33 -18.76
CA GLU A 156 24.00 0.80 -20.14
C GLU A 156 24.65 2.17 -20.39
N ARG A 157 24.62 3.08 -19.41
CA ARG A 157 25.37 4.34 -19.47
C ARG A 157 26.87 4.09 -19.59
N HIS A 158 27.42 3.20 -18.77
CA HIS A 158 28.84 2.84 -18.83
C HIS A 158 29.21 2.22 -20.18
N ARG A 159 28.41 1.27 -20.67
CA ARG A 159 28.59 0.66 -21.99
C ARG A 159 28.59 1.70 -23.11
N THR A 160 27.61 2.60 -23.11
CA THR A 160 27.47 3.65 -24.13
C THR A 160 28.66 4.61 -24.08
N MET A 161 29.13 4.98 -22.88
CA MET A 161 30.30 5.83 -22.70
C MET A 161 31.57 5.20 -23.28
N VAL A 162 31.85 3.93 -22.93
CA VAL A 162 33.00 3.19 -23.46
C VAL A 162 32.95 3.09 -24.99
N GLN A 163 31.79 2.78 -25.56
CA GLN A 163 31.61 2.74 -27.01
C GLN A 163 31.88 4.09 -27.67
N THR A 164 31.39 5.18 -27.07
CA THR A 164 31.58 6.54 -27.58
C THR A 164 33.06 6.94 -27.53
N ILE A 165 33.77 6.63 -26.44
CA ILE A 165 35.20 6.93 -26.29
C ILE A 165 36.03 6.11 -27.27
N GLY A 166 35.72 4.83 -27.46
CA GLY A 166 36.36 4.00 -28.49
C GLY A 166 36.21 4.60 -29.88
N ALA A 167 34.98 5.00 -30.25
CA ALA A 167 34.72 5.66 -31.54
C ALA A 167 35.47 7.00 -31.67
N ALA A 168 35.46 7.84 -30.64
CA ALA A 168 36.19 9.11 -30.62
C ALA A 168 37.70 8.90 -30.78
N CYS A 169 38.29 7.92 -30.07
CA CYS A 169 39.71 7.59 -30.18
C CYS A 169 40.06 7.14 -31.61
N HIS A 170 39.20 6.36 -32.27
CA HIS A 170 39.41 5.99 -33.66
C HIS A 170 39.36 7.20 -34.61
N HIS A 171 38.39 8.09 -34.42
CA HIS A 171 38.25 9.30 -35.26
C HIS A 171 39.38 10.32 -35.05
N ILE A 172 39.94 10.44 -33.84
CA ILE A 172 41.04 11.37 -33.53
C ILE A 172 42.41 10.74 -33.84
N GLY A 173 42.56 9.43 -33.67
CA GLY A 173 43.81 8.72 -33.97
C GLY A 173 44.21 8.83 -35.45
N GLN A 174 43.24 8.84 -36.36
CA GLN A 174 43.49 9.02 -37.80
C GLN A 174 44.18 10.37 -38.14
N PRO A 175 43.60 11.54 -37.82
CA PRO A 175 44.25 12.82 -38.09
C PRO A 175 45.56 13.00 -37.29
N ALA A 176 45.67 12.45 -36.08
CA ALA A 176 46.92 12.48 -35.31
C ALA A 176 48.06 11.74 -36.04
N ALA A 177 47.79 10.54 -36.58
CA ALA A 177 48.77 9.79 -37.36
C ALA A 177 49.17 10.52 -38.66
N VAL A 178 48.22 11.17 -39.34
CA VAL A 178 48.51 12.00 -40.53
C VAL A 178 49.35 13.22 -40.17
N LEU A 179 49.05 13.89 -39.05
CA LEU A 179 49.84 15.03 -38.56
C LEU A 179 51.27 14.60 -38.23
N GLN A 180 51.44 13.48 -37.53
CA GLN A 180 52.76 12.94 -37.19
C GLN A 180 53.60 12.69 -38.44
N LEU A 181 53.04 11.97 -39.44
CA LEU A 181 53.72 11.72 -40.71
C LEU A 181 54.13 13.01 -41.44
N ARG A 182 53.25 14.02 -41.44
CA ARG A 182 53.57 15.32 -42.08
C ARG A 182 54.67 16.08 -41.35
N MET A 183 54.68 16.04 -40.02
CA MET A 183 55.72 16.68 -39.22
C MET A 183 57.08 16.00 -39.42
N ASP A 184 57.11 14.66 -39.51
CA ASP A 184 58.33 13.92 -39.84
C ASP A 184 58.87 14.30 -41.24
N LEU A 185 57.99 14.46 -42.23
CA LEU A 185 58.38 14.93 -43.57
C LEU A 185 58.94 16.36 -43.53
N LEU A 186 58.31 17.27 -42.79
CA LEU A 186 58.77 18.65 -42.64
C LEU A 186 60.14 18.72 -41.94
N GLN A 187 60.35 17.92 -40.89
CA GLN A 187 61.61 17.85 -40.16
C GLN A 187 62.77 17.45 -41.08
N ASN A 188 62.53 16.53 -42.02
CA ASN A 188 63.50 16.09 -43.02
C ASN A 188 63.80 17.16 -44.09
N LEU A 189 62.88 18.08 -44.34
CA LEU A 189 63.00 19.16 -45.32
C LEU A 189 63.50 20.49 -44.73
N ALA A 190 63.54 20.62 -43.41
CA ALA A 190 63.93 21.84 -42.71
C ALA A 190 65.38 22.24 -43.05
N SER A 191 65.58 23.52 -43.39
CA SER A 191 66.85 24.02 -43.95
C SER A 191 67.72 24.73 -42.92
N ASN A 192 67.16 25.14 -41.78
CA ASN A 192 67.84 25.83 -40.70
C ASN A 192 67.48 25.20 -39.34
N GLU A 193 68.34 25.44 -38.34
CA GLU A 193 68.21 24.80 -37.02
C GLU A 193 66.97 25.27 -36.26
N GLN A 194 66.57 26.53 -36.45
CA GLN A 194 65.40 27.10 -35.79
C GLN A 194 64.08 26.46 -36.25
N GLU A 195 63.90 26.24 -37.56
CA GLU A 195 62.74 25.51 -38.09
C GLU A 195 62.68 24.07 -37.55
N ARG A 196 63.83 23.41 -37.40
CA ARG A 196 63.91 22.06 -36.84
C ARG A 196 63.43 22.01 -35.40
N GLU A 197 63.84 22.97 -34.57
CA GLU A 197 63.46 23.04 -33.16
C GLU A 197 61.94 23.29 -32.99
N GLU A 198 61.35 24.17 -33.80
CA GLU A 198 59.90 24.40 -33.81
C GLU A 198 59.10 23.17 -34.27
N ILE A 199 59.58 22.46 -35.30
CA ILE A 199 58.96 21.22 -35.79
C ILE A 199 59.09 20.10 -34.74
N GLU A 200 60.22 19.99 -34.05
CA GLU A 200 60.42 19.02 -32.96
C GLU A 200 59.42 19.26 -31.82
N GLY A 201 59.17 20.53 -31.47
CA GLY A 201 58.12 20.90 -30.53
C GLY A 201 56.74 20.39 -30.95
N CYS A 202 56.38 20.52 -32.23
CA CYS A 202 55.12 20.03 -32.78
C CYS A 202 55.01 18.50 -32.76
N ILE A 203 56.10 17.79 -33.10
CA ILE A 203 56.17 16.32 -33.02
C ILE A 203 55.95 15.85 -31.58
N LYS A 204 56.58 16.51 -30.59
CA LYS A 204 56.36 16.19 -29.16
C LYS A 204 54.89 16.34 -28.76
N SER A 205 54.23 17.43 -29.16
CA SER A 205 52.80 17.63 -28.87
C SER A 205 51.89 16.60 -29.54
N VAL A 206 52.14 16.24 -30.80
CA VAL A 206 51.36 15.19 -31.49
C VAL A 206 51.60 13.82 -30.86
N THR A 207 52.83 13.52 -30.46
CA THR A 207 53.16 12.27 -29.76
C THR A 207 52.42 12.16 -28.43
N GLN A 208 52.38 13.24 -27.64
CA GLN A 208 51.59 13.30 -26.39
C GLN A 208 50.09 13.04 -26.64
N ILE A 209 49.52 13.57 -27.72
CA ILE A 209 48.11 13.29 -28.08
C ILE A 209 47.93 11.80 -28.40
N THR A 210 48.83 11.21 -29.18
CA THR A 210 48.78 9.77 -29.50
C THR A 210 48.90 8.89 -28.25
N ASP A 211 49.78 9.25 -27.32
CA ASP A 211 49.93 8.53 -26.05
C ASP A 211 48.66 8.61 -25.20
N ILE A 212 48.04 9.79 -25.09
CA ILE A 212 46.76 9.98 -24.39
C ILE A 212 45.66 9.13 -25.05
N LEU A 213 45.58 9.10 -26.38
CA LEU A 213 44.59 8.29 -27.10
C LEU A 213 44.79 6.79 -26.89
N GLN A 214 46.04 6.32 -26.86
CA GLN A 214 46.36 4.93 -26.54
C GLN A 214 46.00 4.58 -25.10
N GLN A 215 46.25 5.51 -24.15
CA GLN A 215 45.86 5.33 -22.76
C GLN A 215 44.34 5.25 -22.62
N LEU A 216 43.59 6.13 -23.29
CA LEU A 216 42.13 6.11 -23.32
C LEU A 216 41.55 4.83 -23.94
N GLN A 217 42.20 4.25 -24.96
CA GLN A 217 41.77 2.97 -25.55
C GLN A 217 41.98 1.76 -24.62
N ARG A 218 42.91 1.84 -23.68
CA ARG A 218 43.19 0.76 -22.71
C ARG A 218 42.30 0.82 -21.48
N VAL A 219 41.65 1.95 -21.20
CA VAL A 219 40.70 2.09 -20.09
C VAL A 219 39.44 1.30 -20.41
N SER A 220 39.31 0.12 -19.78
CA SER A 220 38.15 -0.76 -19.91
C SER A 220 37.10 -0.54 -18.82
N GLU A 221 37.42 0.22 -17.77
CA GLU A 221 36.54 0.51 -16.64
C GLU A 221 36.61 2.00 -16.31
N PHE A 222 35.49 2.70 -16.47
CA PHE A 222 35.35 4.08 -16.00
C PHE A 222 34.83 4.06 -14.57
N ARG A 223 35.66 4.51 -13.62
CA ARG A 223 35.22 4.76 -12.25
C ARG A 223 34.95 6.25 -12.08
N THR A 224 33.69 6.59 -11.82
CA THR A 224 33.36 7.90 -11.28
C THR A 224 33.89 7.95 -9.85
N VAL A 225 34.91 8.77 -9.61
CA VAL A 225 35.40 9.05 -8.26
C VAL A 225 34.58 10.23 -7.75
N PRO A 226 33.91 10.15 -6.58
CA PRO A 226 33.12 11.25 -6.05
C PRO A 226 34.01 12.48 -5.89
N TYR A 227 33.65 13.56 -6.58
CA TYR A 227 34.55 14.70 -6.79
C TYR A 227 34.74 15.58 -5.55
N ILE A 228 33.99 15.34 -4.46
CA ILE A 228 34.05 16.22 -3.30
C ILE A 228 34.01 15.43 -1.98
N HIS A 229 35.13 15.45 -1.24
CA HIS A 229 35.11 15.37 0.22
C HIS A 229 34.63 16.72 0.77
N THR A 230 33.33 16.99 0.73
CA THR A 230 32.75 18.04 1.56
C THR A 230 31.38 17.61 2.06
N GLU A 231 31.25 17.72 3.38
CA GLU A 231 30.01 17.79 4.12
C GLU A 231 28.98 18.67 3.37
N ASN A 232 27.82 18.09 3.03
CA ASN A 232 26.59 18.78 2.66
C ASN A 232 26.58 19.65 1.38
N THR A 233 26.50 19.05 0.18
CA THR A 233 25.52 19.43 -0.89
C THR A 233 25.64 18.51 -2.12
N PRO A 234 24.53 18.23 -2.85
CA PRO A 234 24.54 17.34 -4.01
C PRO A 234 25.05 18.10 -5.25
N GLY A 235 26.29 17.82 -5.65
CA GLY A 235 27.00 18.49 -6.75
C GLY A 235 27.49 17.52 -7.82
N ASP A 236 27.53 18.03 -9.05
CA ASP A 236 27.81 17.37 -10.33
C ASP A 236 29.05 16.43 -10.35
N GLU A 237 28.91 15.28 -11.01
CA GLU A 237 29.98 14.28 -11.23
C GLU A 237 30.91 14.68 -12.39
N ILE A 238 32.24 14.54 -12.19
CA ILE A 238 33.24 14.64 -13.26
C ILE A 238 34.07 13.34 -13.32
N LEU A 239 34.36 12.88 -14.54
CA LEU A 239 35.12 11.67 -14.86
C LEU A 239 36.60 11.77 -14.43
N ALA A 240 37.09 10.77 -13.70
CA ALA A 240 38.50 10.57 -13.38
C ALA A 240 39.02 9.27 -14.01
N PHE A 241 40.28 9.27 -14.46
CA PHE A 241 40.95 8.12 -15.05
C PHE A 241 41.90 7.49 -14.03
N ASP A 242 41.61 6.26 -13.59
CA ASP A 242 42.53 5.49 -12.75
C ASP A 242 43.39 4.60 -13.64
N SER A 243 44.69 4.86 -13.68
CA SER A 243 45.67 4.07 -14.44
C SER A 243 46.50 3.26 -13.46
N ASN A 244 46.09 2.01 -13.26
CA ASN A 244 46.65 1.10 -12.26
C ASN A 244 47.95 0.42 -12.75
N ASP A 245 48.91 1.19 -13.26
CA ASP A 245 50.28 0.70 -13.51
C ASP A 245 51.23 1.30 -12.46
N PRO A 246 51.93 0.47 -11.64
CA PRO A 246 52.91 0.96 -10.70
C PRO A 246 54.09 1.56 -11.47
N ILE A 247 54.37 2.85 -11.23
CA ILE A 247 55.53 3.56 -11.77
C ILE A 247 56.79 2.89 -11.21
N GLU A 248 57.41 2.02 -12.01
CA GLU A 248 58.70 1.40 -11.73
C GLU A 248 59.77 2.50 -11.71
N LYS A 249 60.36 2.75 -10.54
CA LYS A 249 61.44 3.73 -10.38
C LYS A 249 62.68 3.26 -11.15
N PRO A 250 63.35 4.13 -11.92
CA PRO A 250 64.59 3.77 -12.60
C PRO A 250 65.71 3.59 -11.57
N THR A 251 66.28 2.39 -11.54
CA THR A 251 67.53 2.07 -10.82
C THR A 251 68.71 2.83 -11.43
N GLU A 252 69.42 3.59 -10.60
CA GLU A 252 70.68 4.26 -10.94
C GLU A 252 71.79 3.25 -11.30
N PRO A 253 72.56 3.47 -12.38
CA PRO A 253 73.72 2.64 -12.69
C PRO A 253 74.92 3.00 -11.80
N SER A 254 75.58 1.97 -11.29
CA SER A 254 76.83 2.02 -10.51
C SER A 254 78.07 2.18 -11.38
#